data_AF-A0A2K3LWI6-F1
#
_entry.id   AF-A0A2K3LWI6-F1
#
_cell.length_a   1.000
_cell.length_b   1.000
_cell.length_c   1.000
_cell.angle_alpha   90.00
_cell.angle_beta   90.00
_cell.angle_gamma   90.00
#
_symmetry.space_group_name_H-M   'P 1'
#
loop_
_entity.id
_entity.type
_entity.pdbx_description
1 polymer ?
#
loop_
_entity_poly.entity_id
_entity_poly.type
_entity_poly.pdbx_seq_one_letter_code
_entity_poly.pdbx_strand_id
1 'polypeptide(L)'
;MDNPKNSSQKDFPSGLDEESEQQYSLHSNLLQQFSTISSIDKAWIFNSNKDSSSQGMMFSVSQPNLLANKKRKFILSSTVTKRSDDSSVKLQWAPFPVEVSGVSVMVPSPSGLKLLIVRNSESDGACRFEIWSDSCLEKEFHVPQSKHGSVYTDGW
;
A
#
# COMPACT_ATOMS: atom_id res chain seq x y z
N MET A 1 51.58 3.34 -26.91
CA MET A 1 50.56 4.41 -27.09
C MET A 1 49.32 3.89 -26.40
N ASP A 2 49.14 4.26 -25.14
CA ASP A 2 48.05 3.73 -24.32
C ASP A 2 46.90 4.74 -24.32
N ASN A 3 45.77 4.28 -24.85
CA ASN A 3 44.53 5.04 -24.98
C ASN A 3 43.85 5.11 -23.60
N PRO A 4 43.52 6.28 -23.02
CA PRO A 4 42.84 6.31 -21.75
C PRO A 4 41.38 5.88 -21.95
N LYS A 5 40.93 4.96 -21.10
CA LYS A 5 39.54 4.49 -21.02
C LYS A 5 38.62 5.70 -20.79
N ASN A 6 37.72 5.96 -21.73
CA ASN A 6 36.55 6.82 -21.54
C ASN A 6 35.72 6.25 -20.38
N SER A 7 35.81 6.88 -19.21
CA SER A 7 34.79 6.79 -18.18
C SER A 7 33.51 7.38 -18.75
N SER A 8 32.45 6.59 -18.82
CA SER A 8 31.12 7.00 -19.26
C SER A 8 30.66 8.22 -18.46
N GLN A 9 30.78 9.42 -19.04
CA GLN A 9 30.18 10.62 -18.48
C GLN A 9 28.67 10.43 -18.53
N LYS A 10 28.06 10.39 -17.36
CA LYS A 10 26.61 10.42 -17.20
C LYS A 10 26.20 11.83 -17.62
N ASP A 11 25.58 11.97 -18.79
CA ASP A 11 25.12 13.27 -19.29
C ASP A 11 24.03 13.80 -18.37
N PHE A 12 24.38 14.78 -17.55
CA PHE A 12 23.45 15.49 -16.67
C PHE A 12 22.65 16.51 -17.50
N PRO A 13 21.34 16.67 -17.26
CA PRO A 13 20.55 17.71 -17.92
C PRO A 13 21.19 19.08 -17.66
N SER A 14 21.31 19.88 -18.71
CA SER A 14 21.99 21.18 -18.67
C SER A 14 21.37 22.08 -17.60
N GLY A 15 22.07 22.29 -16.49
CA GLY A 15 21.65 23.17 -15.39
C GLY A 15 21.48 22.50 -14.02
N LEU A 16 21.70 21.19 -13.90
CA LEU A 16 21.70 20.48 -12.61
C LEU A 16 23.11 19.94 -12.32
N ASP A 17 23.70 20.39 -11.21
CA ASP A 17 24.91 19.77 -10.68
C ASP A 17 24.57 18.42 -10.01
N GLU A 18 25.59 17.58 -9.86
CA GLU A 18 25.45 16.22 -9.32
C GLU A 18 24.90 16.22 -7.88
N GLU A 19 25.28 17.22 -7.08
CA GLU A 19 24.81 17.37 -5.70
C GLU A 19 23.30 17.63 -5.66
N SER A 20 22.80 18.52 -6.52
CA SER A 20 21.38 18.86 -6.62
C SER A 20 20.54 17.67 -7.09
N GLU A 21 21.01 16.88 -8.06
CA GLU A 21 20.31 15.65 -8.48
C GLU A 21 20.21 14.64 -7.33
N GLN A 22 21.30 14.45 -6.58
CA GLN A 22 21.30 13.55 -5.42
C GLN A 22 20.32 14.02 -4.34
N GLN A 23 20.28 15.33 -4.03
CA GLN A 23 19.32 15.90 -3.08
C GLN A 23 17.87 15.68 -3.54
N TYR A 24 17.57 15.89 -4.83
CA TYR A 24 16.23 15.61 -5.36
C TYR A 24 15.86 14.13 -5.28
N SER A 25 16.80 13.23 -5.54
CA SER A 25 16.58 11.80 -5.39
C SER A 25 16.28 11.42 -3.92
N LEU A 26 17.02 11.99 -2.97
CA LEU A 26 16.79 11.78 -1.53
C LEU A 26 15.42 12.30 -1.11
N HIS A 27 15.06 13.53 -1.50
CA HIS A 27 13.75 14.11 -1.18
C HIS A 27 12.59 13.34 -1.84
N SER A 28 12.77 12.87 -3.07
CA SER A 28 11.76 12.06 -3.76
C SER A 28 11.53 10.71 -3.06
N ASN A 29 12.60 10.05 -2.62
CA ASN A 29 12.50 8.82 -1.84
C ASN A 29 11.78 9.07 -0.50
N LEU A 30 12.15 10.14 0.20
CA LEU A 30 11.55 10.53 1.46
C LEU A 30 10.05 10.83 1.30
N LEU A 31 9.67 11.56 0.25
CA LEU A 31 8.26 11.84 -0.06
C LEU A 31 7.48 10.55 -0.32
N GLN A 32 8.07 9.59 -1.05
CA GLN A 32 7.45 8.28 -1.25
C GLN A 32 7.24 7.55 0.08
N GLN A 33 8.25 7.54 0.96
CA GLN A 33 8.13 6.92 2.29
C GLN A 33 7.03 7.58 3.14
N PHE A 34 6.91 8.90 3.13
CA PHE A 34 5.82 9.57 3.84
C PHE A 34 4.45 9.28 3.23
N SER A 35 4.37 9.09 1.90
CA SER A 35 3.11 8.79 1.22
C SER A 35 2.58 7.38 1.50
N THR A 36 3.43 6.44 1.95
CA THR A 36 2.99 5.10 2.34
C THR A 36 2.43 5.05 3.77
N ILE A 37 2.70 6.08 4.59
CA ILE A 37 2.20 6.15 5.95
C ILE A 37 0.69 6.42 5.93
N SER A 38 -0.04 5.56 6.62
CA SER A 38 -1.48 5.68 6.77
C SER A 38 -1.85 6.44 8.04
N SER A 39 -2.95 7.20 8.00
CA SER A 39 -3.52 7.91 9.15
C SER A 39 -4.89 7.37 9.51
N ILE A 40 -5.17 7.24 10.82
CA ILE A 40 -6.49 6.85 11.32
C ILE A 40 -7.42 8.06 11.29
N ASP A 41 -8.48 8.00 10.50
CA ASP A 41 -9.51 9.04 10.40
C ASP A 41 -10.57 8.89 11.49
N LYS A 42 -11.02 7.65 11.74
CA LYS A 42 -12.10 7.31 12.68
C LYS A 42 -11.88 5.92 13.27
N ALA A 43 -12.43 5.67 14.45
CA ALA A 43 -12.41 4.36 15.08
C ALA A 43 -13.75 4.06 15.76
N TRP A 44 -14.13 2.78 15.76
CA TRP A 44 -15.34 2.28 16.42
C TRP A 44 -15.02 1.00 17.16
N ILE A 45 -15.60 0.84 18.34
CA ILE A 45 -15.49 -0.37 19.16
C ILE A 45 -16.82 -1.09 19.11
N PHE A 46 -16.79 -2.40 18.93
CA PHE A 46 -17.97 -3.25 19.04
C PHE A 46 -17.70 -4.38 20.04
N ASN A 47 -18.67 -4.58 20.94
CA ASN A 47 -18.58 -5.66 21.91
C ASN A 47 -18.88 -6.98 21.20
N SER A 48 -17.90 -7.88 21.23
CA SER A 48 -18.10 -9.29 20.93
C SER A 48 -18.97 -9.90 22.04
N ASN A 49 -20.08 -10.56 21.70
CA ASN A 49 -20.90 -11.30 22.67
C ASN A 49 -20.18 -12.51 23.28
N LYS A 50 -18.95 -12.82 22.83
CA LYS A 50 -18.09 -13.87 23.37
C LYS A 50 -16.94 -13.24 24.15
N ASP A 51 -16.93 -13.54 25.44
CA ASP A 51 -15.91 -13.26 26.45
C ASP A 51 -15.54 -11.77 26.65
N SER A 52 -15.81 -11.27 27.85
CA SER A 52 -15.60 -9.87 28.28
C SER A 52 -14.14 -9.37 28.23
N SER A 53 -13.20 -10.21 27.82
CA SER A 53 -11.77 -9.90 27.71
C SER A 53 -11.33 -9.46 26.31
N SER A 54 -12.18 -9.66 25.29
CA SER A 54 -11.89 -9.29 23.90
C SER A 54 -12.91 -8.31 23.33
N GLN A 55 -12.43 -7.24 22.69
CA GLN A 55 -13.27 -6.25 22.00
C GLN A 55 -12.84 -6.14 20.55
N GLY A 56 -13.82 -6.09 19.64
CA GLY A 56 -13.56 -5.82 18.24
C GLY A 56 -13.47 -4.32 18.00
N MET A 57 -12.56 -3.90 17.13
CA MET A 57 -12.43 -2.52 16.68
C MET A 57 -12.44 -2.47 15.16
N MET A 58 -13.06 -1.42 14.63
CA MET A 58 -12.95 -1.01 13.23
C MET A 58 -12.29 0.36 13.16
N PHE A 59 -11.48 0.58 12.13
CA PHE A 59 -10.79 1.83 11.87
C PHE A 59 -11.04 2.25 10.44
N SER A 60 -11.46 3.50 10.25
CA SER A 60 -11.36 4.17 8.96
C SER A 60 -9.97 4.74 8.85
N VAL A 61 -9.24 4.30 7.84
CA VAL A 61 -7.84 4.69 7.62
C VAL A 61 -7.74 5.38 6.26
N SER A 62 -6.92 6.43 6.20
CA SER A 62 -6.60 7.13 4.97
C SER A 62 -5.11 7.06 4.65
N GLN A 63 -4.80 6.99 3.36
CA GLN A 63 -3.42 6.96 2.85
C GLN A 63 -3.30 7.94 1.67
N PRO A 64 -2.22 8.75 1.61
CA PRO A 64 -1.95 9.59 0.45
C PRO A 64 -1.86 8.80 -0.86
N ASN A 65 -2.49 9.29 -1.92
CA ASN A 65 -2.30 8.80 -3.29
C ASN A 65 -1.85 9.97 -4.17
N LEU A 66 -0.54 10.05 -4.40
CA LEU A 66 0.08 11.13 -5.15
C LEU A 66 -0.37 11.11 -6.63
N LEU A 67 -0.44 9.94 -7.25
CA LEU A 67 -0.81 9.79 -8.66
C LEU A 67 -2.25 10.23 -8.93
N ALA A 68 -3.17 9.88 -8.04
CA ALA A 68 -4.57 10.27 -8.15
C ALA A 68 -4.87 11.66 -7.57
N ASN A 69 -3.87 12.32 -6.96
CA ASN A 69 -4.02 13.55 -6.17
C ASN A 69 -5.21 13.48 -5.18
N LYS A 70 -5.31 12.37 -4.46
CA LYS A 70 -6.45 12.06 -3.57
C LYS A 70 -5.96 11.35 -2.30
N LYS A 71 -6.83 11.28 -1.29
CA LYS A 71 -6.65 10.37 -0.15
C LYS A 71 -7.42 9.09 -0.41
N ARG A 72 -6.72 7.96 -0.45
CA ARG A 72 -7.32 6.63 -0.45
C ARG A 72 -7.90 6.38 0.93
N LYS A 73 -9.07 5.73 1.01
CA LYS A 73 -9.69 5.34 2.27
C LYS A 73 -10.01 3.85 2.26
N PHE A 74 -9.84 3.20 3.40
CA PHE A 74 -10.16 1.80 3.60
C PHE A 74 -10.52 1.54 5.07
N ILE A 75 -11.20 0.42 5.31
CA ILE A 75 -11.58 -0.02 6.65
C ILE A 75 -10.67 -1.17 7.09
N LEU A 76 -10.03 -1.02 8.24
CA LEU A 76 -9.27 -2.07 8.92
C LEU A 76 -10.02 -2.54 10.16
N SER A 77 -9.87 -3.80 10.52
CA SER A 77 -10.30 -4.31 11.82
C SER A 77 -9.09 -4.57 12.72
N SER A 78 -9.32 -4.53 14.02
CA SER A 78 -8.36 -4.99 15.03
C SER A 78 -9.12 -5.69 16.15
N THR A 79 -8.47 -6.65 16.79
CA THR A 79 -8.95 -7.24 18.03
C THR A 79 -8.14 -6.69 19.20
N VAL A 80 -8.85 -6.15 20.19
CA VAL A 80 -8.29 -5.69 21.44
C VAL A 80 -8.40 -6.83 22.44
N THR A 81 -7.28 -7.24 23.01
CA THR A 81 -7.27 -8.16 24.16
C THR A 81 -6.75 -7.43 25.38
N LYS A 82 -7.55 -7.40 26.45
CA LYS A 82 -7.13 -6.86 27.75
C LYS A 82 -6.50 -7.99 28.56
N ARG A 83 -5.25 -7.81 28.98
CA ARG A 83 -4.60 -8.77 29.89
C ARG A 83 -5.17 -8.57 31.29
N SER A 84 -5.48 -9.66 31.99
CA SER A 84 -6.12 -9.67 33.31
C SER A 84 -5.26 -9.06 34.43
N ASP A 85 -3.95 -8.96 34.19
CA ASP A 85 -2.90 -8.85 35.20
C ASP A 85 -2.06 -7.56 35.02
N ASP A 86 -2.25 -6.82 33.93
CA ASP A 86 -1.57 -5.56 33.62
C ASP A 86 -2.52 -4.60 32.91
N SER A 87 -2.38 -3.29 33.12
CA SER A 87 -3.14 -2.25 32.39
C SER A 87 -2.78 -2.16 30.89
N SER A 88 -2.03 -3.14 30.38
CA SER A 88 -1.58 -3.22 28.99
C SER A 88 -2.70 -3.76 28.08
N VAL A 89 -2.87 -3.07 26.96
CA VAL A 89 -3.83 -3.42 25.92
C VAL A 89 -3.04 -3.84 24.69
N LYS A 90 -3.34 -5.03 24.14
CA LYS A 90 -2.74 -5.49 22.89
C LYS A 90 -3.75 -5.34 21.75
N LEU A 91 -3.33 -4.68 20.68
CA LEU A 91 -4.06 -4.58 19.42
C LEU A 91 -3.51 -5.61 18.44
N GLN A 92 -4.40 -6.44 17.90
CA GLN A 92 -4.10 -7.37 16.82
C GLN A 92 -4.78 -6.89 15.56
N TRP A 93 -4.05 -6.16 14.73
CA TRP A 93 -4.54 -5.66 13.44
C TRP A 93 -4.79 -6.82 12.47
N ALA A 94 -5.88 -6.73 11.72
CA ALA A 94 -6.08 -7.59 10.56
C ALA A 94 -5.04 -7.21 9.49
N PRO A 95 -4.41 -8.20 8.83
CA PRO A 95 -3.33 -7.94 7.88
C PRO A 95 -3.78 -7.18 6.63
N PHE A 96 -5.07 -7.23 6.31
CA PHE A 96 -5.65 -6.70 5.07
C PHE A 96 -6.98 -5.97 5.35
N PRO A 97 -7.39 -5.03 4.48
CA PRO A 97 -8.65 -4.32 4.61
C PRO A 97 -9.86 -5.25 4.56
N VAL A 98 -10.89 -4.91 5.35
CA VAL A 98 -12.12 -5.71 5.48
C VAL A 98 -13.10 -5.43 4.35
N GLU A 99 -13.08 -4.22 3.81
CA GLU A 99 -13.92 -3.81 2.70
C GLU A 99 -13.07 -3.45 1.49
N VAL A 100 -13.28 -4.20 0.40
CA VAL A 100 -12.64 -3.95 -0.90
C VAL A 100 -13.70 -4.04 -1.99
N SER A 101 -13.95 -2.93 -2.68
CA SER A 101 -14.91 -2.84 -3.79
C SER A 101 -14.20 -2.81 -5.14
N GLY A 102 -14.92 -3.24 -6.18
CA GLY A 102 -14.44 -3.23 -7.57
C GLY A 102 -13.22 -4.13 -7.81
N VAL A 103 -13.11 -5.23 -7.06
CA VAL A 103 -12.00 -6.19 -7.14
C VAL A 103 -12.38 -7.34 -8.07
N SER A 104 -11.54 -7.63 -9.05
CA SER A 104 -11.67 -8.80 -9.91
C SER A 104 -10.88 -10.00 -9.39
N VAL A 105 -9.77 -9.77 -8.69
CA VAL A 105 -8.89 -10.80 -8.14
C VAL A 105 -8.37 -10.39 -6.76
N MET A 106 -8.39 -11.32 -5.81
CA MET A 106 -7.80 -11.16 -4.49
C MET A 106 -7.01 -12.43 -4.15
N VAL A 107 -5.68 -12.35 -4.14
CA VAL A 107 -4.80 -13.50 -3.97
C VAL A 107 -3.78 -13.22 -2.86
N PRO A 108 -3.86 -13.93 -1.71
CA PRO A 108 -2.84 -13.83 -0.69
C PRO A 108 -1.53 -14.46 -1.17
N SER A 109 -0.39 -13.95 -0.71
CA SER A 109 0.89 -14.61 -0.91
C SER A 109 0.89 -15.97 -0.18
N PRO A 110 1.70 -16.96 -0.61
CA PRO A 110 1.82 -18.24 0.09
C PRO A 110 2.20 -18.10 1.58
N SER A 111 2.93 -17.03 1.93
CA SER A 111 3.27 -16.70 3.32
C SER A 111 2.14 -16.06 4.12
N GLY A 112 1.06 -15.60 3.47
CA GLY A 112 -0.03 -14.85 4.08
C GLY A 112 0.32 -13.41 4.50
N LEU A 113 1.55 -12.95 4.24
CA LEU A 113 2.02 -11.62 4.65
C LEU A 113 1.65 -10.51 3.67
N LYS A 114 1.43 -10.85 2.40
CA LYS A 114 1.06 -9.90 1.35
C LYS A 114 -0.23 -10.32 0.67
N LEU A 115 -0.92 -9.34 0.09
CA LEU A 115 -2.13 -9.56 -0.68
C LEU A 115 -2.03 -8.83 -2.01
N LEU A 116 -2.19 -9.57 -3.10
CA LEU A 116 -2.39 -8.99 -4.42
C LEU A 116 -3.87 -8.74 -4.64
N ILE A 117 -4.22 -7.50 -4.98
CA ILE A 117 -5.55 -7.14 -5.44
C ILE A 117 -5.47 -6.63 -6.87
N VAL A 118 -6.34 -7.13 -7.74
CA VAL A 118 -6.51 -6.63 -9.11
C VAL A 118 -7.87 -5.95 -9.24
N ARG A 119 -7.87 -4.77 -9.86
CA ARG A 119 -9.08 -4.03 -10.21
C ARG A 119 -9.07 -3.72 -11.69
N ASN A 120 -9.97 -4.37 -12.42
CA ASN A 120 -10.21 -4.06 -13.82
C ASN A 120 -11.00 -2.76 -13.95
N SER A 121 -10.78 -2.04 -15.06
CA SER A 121 -11.68 -0.96 -15.45
C SER A 121 -12.94 -1.55 -16.07
N GLU A 122 -14.11 -0.95 -15.79
CA GLU A 122 -15.36 -1.32 -16.45
C GLU A 122 -15.43 -0.85 -17.92
N SER A 123 -14.54 0.08 -18.32
CA SER A 123 -14.44 0.65 -19.66
C SER A 123 -13.01 0.53 -20.21
N ASP A 124 -12.62 1.37 -21.18
CA ASP A 124 -11.32 1.35 -21.87
C ASP A 124 -10.14 1.84 -20.97
N GLY A 125 -10.20 1.57 -19.66
CA GLY A 125 -9.29 2.06 -18.65
C GLY A 125 -8.20 1.07 -18.25
N ALA A 126 -7.20 1.57 -17.52
CA ALA A 126 -6.08 0.77 -17.06
C ALA A 126 -6.49 -0.30 -16.02
N CYS A 127 -5.93 -1.49 -16.14
CA CYS A 127 -5.98 -2.51 -15.10
C CYS A 127 -5.05 -2.11 -13.94
N ARG A 128 -5.56 -2.16 -12.71
CA ARG A 128 -4.82 -1.71 -11.51
C ARG A 128 -4.42 -2.90 -10.66
N PHE A 129 -3.14 -2.99 -10.34
CA PHE A 129 -2.58 -3.99 -9.45
C PHE A 129 -2.15 -3.32 -8.16
N GLU A 130 -2.50 -3.93 -7.05
CA GLU A 130 -2.22 -3.42 -5.73
C GLU A 130 -1.57 -4.50 -4.87
N ILE A 131 -0.43 -4.17 -4.27
CA ILE A 131 0.27 -5.01 -3.30
C ILE A 131 0.03 -4.42 -1.93
N TRP A 132 -0.64 -5.19 -1.08
CA TRP A 132 -0.94 -4.85 0.31
C TRP A 132 -0.02 -5.62 1.26
N SER A 133 0.41 -4.96 2.33
CA SER A 133 1.23 -5.51 3.42
C SER A 133 0.89 -4.73 4.68
N ASP A 134 0.92 -5.40 5.84
CA ASP A 134 0.80 -4.74 7.15
C ASP A 134 -0.36 -3.75 7.27
N SER A 135 -1.52 -4.10 6.69
CA SER A 135 -2.74 -3.29 6.68
C SER A 135 -2.69 -2.00 5.84
N CYS A 136 -1.69 -1.81 4.99
CA CYS A 136 -1.61 -0.66 4.07
C CYS A 136 -1.28 -1.07 2.63
N LEU A 137 -1.45 -0.13 1.71
CA LEU A 137 -1.07 -0.32 0.32
C LEU A 137 0.42 0.03 0.16
N GLU A 138 1.23 -0.96 -0.19
CA GLU A 138 2.67 -0.80 -0.38
C GLU A 138 2.99 -0.34 -1.81
N LYS A 139 2.29 -0.89 -2.80
CA LYS A 139 2.57 -0.64 -4.21
C LYS A 139 1.32 -0.67 -5.06
N GLU A 140 1.26 0.24 -6.03
CA GLU A 140 0.19 0.31 -7.01
C GLU A 140 0.80 0.41 -8.41
N PHE A 141 0.26 -0.36 -9.35
CA PHE A 141 0.64 -0.31 -10.75
C PHE A 141 -0.60 -0.12 -11.62
N HIS A 142 -0.50 0.76 -12.61
CA HIS A 142 -1.53 0.96 -13.63
C HIS A 142 -1.00 0.42 -14.95
N VAL A 143 -1.65 -0.63 -15.45
CA VAL A 143 -1.30 -1.25 -16.73
C VAL A 143 -2.31 -0.77 -17.78
N PRO A 144 -1.87 0.02 -18.77
CA PRO A 144 -2.76 0.47 -19.84
C PRO A 144 -3.32 -0.70 -20.64
N GLN A 145 -4.55 -0.56 -21.13
CA GLN A 145 -5.21 -1.58 -21.94
C GLN A 145 -4.45 -1.94 -23.22
N SER A 146 -3.73 -0.97 -23.79
CA SER A 146 -2.84 -1.19 -24.93
C SER A 146 -1.68 -2.14 -24.65
N LYS A 147 -1.35 -2.37 -23.38
CA LYS A 147 -0.33 -3.34 -22.94
C LYS A 147 -0.94 -4.64 -22.46
N HIS A 148 -2.03 -4.57 -21.69
CA HIS A 148 -2.71 -5.74 -21.17
C HIS A 148 -4.19 -5.44 -20.91
N GLY A 149 -5.08 -6.36 -21.26
CA GLY A 149 -6.51 -6.26 -20.96
C GLY A 149 -6.87 -6.53 -19.50
N SER A 150 -8.15 -6.74 -19.23
CA SER A 150 -8.64 -7.13 -17.90
C SER A 150 -8.02 -8.45 -17.42
N VAL A 151 -7.66 -8.53 -16.14
CA VAL A 151 -7.08 -9.72 -15.51
C VAL A 151 -8.07 -10.36 -14.56
N TYR A 152 -8.18 -11.68 -14.67
CA TYR A 152 -9.02 -12.56 -13.88
C TYR A 152 -8.21 -13.79 -13.45
N THR A 153 -8.65 -14.47 -12.39
CA THR A 153 -8.14 -15.80 -12.06
C THR A 153 -8.98 -16.85 -12.78
N ASP A 154 -8.36 -17.96 -13.18
CA ASP A 154 -9.04 -19.14 -13.72
C ASP A 154 -9.79 -19.97 -12.66
N GLY A 155 -9.65 -19.61 -11.38
CA GLY A 155 -10.48 -20.13 -10.29
C GLY A 155 -10.11 -21.52 -9.79
N TRP A 156 -8.89 -21.99 -10.08
CA TRP A 156 -8.37 -23.28 -9.61
C TRP A 156 -7.52 -23.15 -8.35
#